data_AF-A0A951MIN7-F1
#
_entry.id   AF-A0A951MIN7-F1
#
_cell.length_a   1.000
_cell.length_b   1.000
_cell.length_c   1.000
_cell.angle_alpha   90.00
_cell.angle_beta   90.00
_cell.angle_gamma   90.00
#
_symmetry.space_group_name_H-M   'P 1'
#
loop_
_entity.id
_entity.type
_entity.pdbx_description
1 polymer ?
#
loop_
_entity_poly.entity_id
_entity_poly.type
_entity_poly.pdbx_seq_one_letter_code
_entity_poly.pdbx_strand_id
1 'polypeptide(L)'
;MIGEEVTITGEKKQEAFQELQKSVQKELNLTMDEKGKVDYTKIKEGKVSEDSQQLIDAIDDESISVNVKAENTMKTEAGDIYVGGAYSGNSVIKTEKGNSVVAVQEINPIVFGKVGEATGKPGIDVLHEVTEAYQGGLIAQKNGISSPSSINKNSTWPLAHSRATKESGSILQRTYDAKGMLIRNGSSTIQSADWSVKNRKGNRIILQSINR
;
A
#
# COMPACT_ATOMS: atom_id res chain seq x y z
N MET A 1 -10.59 -11.81 -14.55
CA MET A 1 -10.00 -11.53 -15.86
C MET A 1 -8.56 -11.11 -15.61
N ILE A 2 -7.63 -11.53 -16.45
CA ILE A 2 -6.21 -11.16 -16.31
C ILE A 2 -5.95 -10.12 -17.38
N GLY A 3 -5.30 -9.04 -16.99
CA GLY A 3 -4.66 -8.15 -17.95
C GLY A 3 -5.42 -6.90 -18.31
N GLU A 4 -6.02 -6.25 -17.33
CA GLU A 4 -6.13 -4.79 -17.20
C GLU A 4 -6.25 -4.54 -15.68
N GLU A 5 -6.02 -3.32 -15.21
CA GLU A 5 -6.66 -2.76 -14.01
C GLU A 5 -5.84 -2.69 -12.71
N VAL A 6 -5.83 -1.47 -12.17
CA VAL A 6 -5.82 -1.23 -10.73
C VAL A 6 -7.25 -1.43 -10.22
N THR A 7 -7.45 -2.39 -9.33
CA THR A 7 -8.75 -2.67 -8.69
C THR A 7 -8.66 -2.50 -7.18
N ILE A 8 -9.61 -1.78 -6.59
CA ILE A 8 -9.75 -1.64 -5.14
C ILE A 8 -10.98 -2.42 -4.66
N THR A 9 -10.75 -3.38 -3.76
CA THR A 9 -11.77 -4.28 -3.20
C THR A 9 -11.80 -4.19 -1.67
N GLY A 10 -12.67 -4.97 -1.02
CA GLY A 10 -12.81 -5.03 0.45
C GLY A 10 -13.85 -4.05 1.02
N GLU A 11 -14.15 -4.15 2.31
CA GLU A 11 -15.20 -3.33 2.94
C GLU A 11 -14.88 -1.83 2.94
N LYS A 12 -13.60 -1.48 2.78
CA LYS A 12 -13.09 -0.10 2.83
C LYS A 12 -12.59 0.43 1.49
N LYS A 13 -13.05 -0.17 0.37
CA LYS A 13 -12.65 0.29 -0.97
C LYS A 13 -12.97 1.77 -1.24
N GLN A 14 -14.06 2.30 -0.67
CA GLN A 14 -14.47 3.69 -0.88
C GLN A 14 -13.52 4.66 -0.16
N GLU A 15 -13.16 4.36 1.08
CA GLU A 15 -12.18 5.14 1.83
C GLU A 15 -10.78 5.07 1.17
N ALA A 16 -10.38 3.89 0.69
CA ALA A 16 -9.14 3.73 -0.06
C ALA A 16 -9.13 4.54 -1.36
N PHE A 17 -10.21 4.48 -2.15
CA PHE A 17 -10.33 5.27 -3.37
C PHE A 17 -10.27 6.78 -3.10
N GLN A 18 -10.94 7.26 -2.04
CA GLN A 18 -10.88 8.66 -1.65
C GLN A 18 -9.47 9.10 -1.26
N GLU A 19 -8.74 8.27 -0.51
CA GLU A 19 -7.33 8.53 -0.21
C GLU A 19 -6.49 8.54 -1.49
N LEU A 20 -6.64 7.56 -2.38
CA LEU A 20 -5.92 7.55 -3.66
C LEU A 20 -6.18 8.83 -4.45
N GLN A 21 -7.44 9.27 -4.57
CA GLN A 21 -7.78 10.53 -5.24
C GLN A 21 -7.10 11.73 -4.59
N LYS A 22 -7.05 11.83 -3.25
CA LYS A 22 -6.40 12.97 -2.55
C LYS A 22 -4.93 13.12 -2.94
N SER A 23 -4.24 12.02 -3.24
CA SER A 23 -2.81 12.04 -3.59
C SER A 23 -2.53 12.68 -4.95
N VAL A 24 -3.47 12.57 -5.91
CA VAL A 24 -3.28 13.01 -7.31
C VAL A 24 -4.26 14.10 -7.76
N GLN A 25 -5.18 14.55 -6.89
CA GLN A 25 -6.31 15.46 -7.22
C GLN A 25 -5.94 16.80 -7.90
N LYS A 26 -4.67 17.22 -7.87
CA LYS A 26 -4.21 18.42 -8.57
C LYS A 26 -3.94 18.19 -10.06
N GLU A 27 -3.88 16.94 -10.47
CA GLU A 27 -3.43 16.53 -11.81
C GLU A 27 -4.38 15.54 -12.45
N LEU A 28 -4.97 14.63 -11.66
CA LEU A 28 -5.86 13.58 -12.11
C LEU A 28 -7.21 13.64 -11.39
N ASN A 29 -8.28 13.44 -12.15
CA ASN A 29 -9.60 13.12 -11.63
C ASN A 29 -9.82 11.61 -11.84
N LEU A 30 -9.89 10.87 -10.74
CA LEU A 30 -10.06 9.43 -10.72
C LEU A 30 -11.55 9.07 -10.72
N THR A 31 -11.87 7.92 -11.29
CA THR A 31 -13.18 7.28 -11.16
C THR A 31 -12.99 5.84 -10.70
N MET A 32 -13.98 5.29 -10.01
CA MET A 32 -14.01 3.88 -9.64
C MET A 32 -15.36 3.29 -9.98
N ASP A 33 -15.37 2.17 -10.70
CA ASP A 33 -16.61 1.47 -11.05
C ASP A 33 -17.15 0.61 -9.88
N GLU A 34 -18.28 -0.06 -10.10
CA GLU A 34 -18.90 -0.91 -9.07
C GLU A 34 -18.01 -2.09 -8.63
N LYS A 35 -17.17 -2.60 -9.54
CA LYS A 35 -16.24 -3.70 -9.29
C LYS A 35 -14.96 -3.24 -8.60
N GLY A 36 -14.72 -1.93 -8.54
CA GLY A 36 -13.54 -1.33 -7.94
C GLY A 36 -12.44 -0.99 -8.94
N LYS A 37 -12.67 -1.13 -10.26
CA LYS A 37 -11.72 -0.73 -11.29
C LYS A 37 -11.53 0.77 -11.22
N VAL A 38 -10.28 1.20 -11.09
CA VAL A 38 -9.88 2.61 -11.08
C VAL A 38 -9.51 3.05 -12.50
N ASP A 39 -9.98 4.22 -12.87
CA ASP A 39 -9.65 4.90 -14.12
C ASP A 39 -9.34 6.38 -13.82
N TYR A 40 -8.78 7.12 -14.78
CA TYR A 40 -8.39 8.51 -14.60
C TYR A 40 -8.68 9.39 -15.83
N THR A 41 -8.81 10.68 -15.56
CA THR A 41 -8.73 11.73 -16.59
C THR A 41 -7.74 12.80 -16.13
N LYS A 42 -6.95 13.35 -17.05
CA LYS A 42 -6.05 14.47 -16.74
C LYS A 42 -6.87 15.75 -16.62
N ILE A 43 -6.63 16.51 -15.55
CA ILE A 43 -7.32 17.79 -15.29
C ILE A 43 -6.74 18.91 -16.15
N LYS A 44 -5.50 18.76 -16.61
CA LYS A 44 -4.79 19.72 -17.46
C LYS A 44 -3.94 19.00 -18.51
N GLU A 45 -3.73 19.68 -19.63
CA GLU A 45 -2.78 19.26 -20.65
C GLU A 45 -1.33 19.30 -20.14
N GLY A 46 -0.49 18.43 -20.69
CA GLY A 46 0.93 18.36 -20.41
C GLY A 46 1.36 17.28 -19.42
N LYS A 47 2.59 17.41 -18.94
CA LYS A 47 3.24 16.43 -18.06
C LYS A 47 2.66 16.53 -16.63
N VAL A 48 2.41 15.38 -16.02
CA VAL A 48 2.05 15.25 -14.60
C VAL A 48 3.28 14.97 -13.74
N SER A 49 3.15 15.03 -12.41
CA SER A 49 4.23 14.64 -11.49
C SER A 49 4.64 13.17 -11.66
N GLU A 50 5.82 12.81 -11.17
CA GLU A 50 6.31 11.42 -11.22
C GLU A 50 5.38 10.46 -10.46
N ASP A 51 4.82 10.88 -9.34
CA ASP A 51 3.88 10.08 -8.55
C ASP A 51 2.57 9.84 -9.32
N SER A 52 1.99 10.88 -9.91
CA SER A 52 0.81 10.75 -10.78
C SER A 52 1.11 9.89 -12.00
N GLN A 53 2.30 10.01 -12.60
CA GLN A 53 2.69 9.20 -13.75
C GLN A 53 2.82 7.72 -13.39
N GLN A 54 3.35 7.38 -12.21
CA GLN A 54 3.39 5.98 -11.76
C GLN A 54 2.00 5.37 -11.59
N LEU A 55 1.02 6.15 -11.13
CA LEU A 55 -0.37 5.68 -11.07
C LEU A 55 -0.94 5.47 -12.47
N ILE A 56 -0.70 6.41 -13.39
CA ILE A 56 -1.10 6.28 -14.79
C ILE A 56 -0.52 5.01 -15.39
N ASP A 57 0.79 4.79 -15.22
CA ASP A 57 1.48 3.63 -15.76
C ASP A 57 0.88 2.33 -15.19
N ALA A 58 0.47 2.32 -13.91
CA ALA A 58 -0.19 1.17 -13.30
C ALA A 58 -1.61 0.94 -13.82
N ILE A 59 -2.36 2.01 -14.14
CA ILE A 59 -3.73 1.91 -14.68
C ILE A 59 -3.71 1.47 -16.15
N ASP A 60 -2.77 2.01 -16.94
CA ASP A 60 -2.68 1.80 -18.39
C ASP A 60 -1.93 0.49 -18.77
N ASP A 61 -1.22 -0.16 -17.84
CA ASP A 61 -0.51 -1.41 -18.11
C ASP A 61 -1.44 -2.64 -18.03
N GLU A 62 -1.92 -3.06 -19.19
CA GLU A 62 -2.75 -4.25 -19.38
C GLU A 62 -2.02 -5.59 -19.10
N SER A 63 -0.73 -5.59 -18.79
CA SER A 63 0.00 -6.82 -18.51
C SER A 63 0.12 -7.13 -17.01
N ILE A 64 -0.22 -6.18 -16.13
CA ILE A 64 -0.11 -6.29 -14.68
C ILE A 64 -1.44 -5.87 -14.04
N SER A 65 -2.12 -6.81 -13.39
CA SER A 65 -3.30 -6.52 -12.57
C SER A 65 -2.88 -6.21 -11.12
N VAL A 66 -3.16 -4.99 -10.66
CA VAL A 66 -2.88 -4.54 -9.29
C VAL A 66 -4.17 -4.63 -8.47
N ASN A 67 -4.19 -5.53 -7.50
CA ASN A 67 -5.33 -5.74 -6.61
C ASN A 67 -5.04 -5.18 -5.22
N VAL A 68 -5.74 -4.12 -4.87
CA VAL A 68 -5.68 -3.51 -3.53
C VAL A 68 -6.90 -3.97 -2.74
N LYS A 69 -6.66 -4.76 -1.69
CA LYS A 69 -7.70 -5.18 -0.75
C LYS A 69 -7.71 -4.22 0.45
N ALA A 70 -8.77 -3.42 0.56
CA ALA A 70 -8.92 -2.41 1.59
C ALA A 70 -9.88 -2.84 2.70
N GLU A 71 -9.36 -2.99 3.92
CA GLU A 71 -10.11 -3.44 5.09
C GLU A 71 -9.80 -2.59 6.33
N ASN A 72 -10.65 -2.61 7.35
CA ASN A 72 -10.33 -2.01 8.65
C ASN A 72 -9.90 -3.08 9.65
N THR A 73 -8.83 -3.81 9.33
CA THR A 73 -8.29 -4.90 10.15
C THR A 73 -6.87 -4.58 10.64
N MET A 74 -6.42 -5.35 11.64
CA MET A 74 -5.02 -5.34 12.10
C MET A 74 -4.21 -6.51 11.53
N LYS A 75 -4.87 -7.41 10.80
CA LYS A 75 -4.27 -8.61 10.22
C LYS A 75 -4.61 -8.74 8.74
N THR A 76 -3.64 -9.19 7.97
CA THR A 76 -3.84 -9.64 6.59
C THR A 76 -4.69 -10.92 6.56
N GLU A 77 -5.15 -11.33 5.37
CA GLU A 77 -5.81 -12.62 5.16
C GLU A 77 -4.94 -13.81 5.61
N ALA A 78 -3.62 -13.69 5.43
CA ALA A 78 -2.65 -14.69 5.89
C ALA A 78 -2.47 -14.71 7.43
N GLY A 79 -3.06 -13.74 8.15
CA GLY A 79 -3.01 -13.63 9.60
C GLY A 79 -1.84 -12.80 10.13
N ASP A 80 -1.07 -12.17 9.26
CA ASP A 80 0.09 -11.34 9.63
C ASP A 80 -0.37 -9.98 10.15
N ILE A 81 0.28 -9.49 11.20
CA ILE A 81 0.01 -8.15 11.71
C ILE A 81 0.56 -7.12 10.72
N TYR A 82 -0.27 -6.15 10.34
CA TYR A 82 0.14 -5.04 9.50
C TYR A 82 -0.43 -3.72 10.01
N VAL A 83 0.16 -2.61 9.54
CA VAL A 83 -0.22 -1.26 9.93
C VAL A 83 -0.17 -0.37 8.69
N GLY A 84 -1.34 0.02 8.22
CA GLY A 84 -1.44 0.76 6.96
C GLY A 84 -1.42 -0.18 5.77
N GLY A 85 -0.27 -0.76 5.41
CA GLY A 85 -0.12 -1.57 4.20
C GLY A 85 0.67 -2.86 4.41
N ALA A 86 0.48 -3.81 3.51
CA ALA A 86 1.16 -5.09 3.51
C ALA A 86 1.28 -5.66 2.09
N TYR A 87 2.52 -5.72 1.61
CA TYR A 87 2.86 -6.39 0.35
C TYR A 87 2.56 -7.89 0.43
N SER A 88 1.45 -8.32 -0.15
CA SER A 88 0.98 -9.71 -0.12
C SER A 88 1.61 -10.58 -1.22
N GLY A 89 2.43 -9.98 -2.09
CA GLY A 89 3.17 -10.68 -3.14
C GLY A 89 2.56 -10.50 -4.51
N ASN A 90 3.01 -11.35 -5.44
CA ASN A 90 2.49 -11.40 -6.80
C ASN A 90 2.63 -12.79 -7.40
N SER A 91 1.85 -13.06 -8.45
CA SER A 91 1.87 -14.31 -9.20
C SER A 91 2.07 -14.04 -10.69
N VAL A 92 3.12 -14.65 -11.26
CA VAL A 92 3.36 -14.65 -12.70
C VAL A 92 2.47 -15.68 -13.38
N ILE A 93 1.80 -15.25 -14.44
CA ILE A 93 0.98 -16.08 -15.32
C ILE A 93 1.67 -16.10 -16.68
N LYS A 94 2.17 -17.26 -17.09
CA LYS A 94 2.82 -17.43 -18.38
C LYS A 94 1.74 -17.48 -19.47
N THR A 95 1.82 -16.58 -20.43
CA THR A 95 0.94 -16.57 -21.60
C THR A 95 1.78 -16.73 -22.87
N GLU A 96 1.12 -17.06 -23.99
CA GLU A 96 1.79 -17.10 -25.31
C GLU A 96 2.35 -15.74 -25.74
N LYS A 97 1.83 -14.64 -25.17
CA LYS A 97 2.23 -13.25 -25.48
C LYS A 97 3.29 -12.71 -24.51
N GLY A 98 3.69 -13.48 -23.51
CA GLY A 98 4.61 -13.04 -22.45
C GLY A 98 4.07 -13.32 -21.05
N ASN A 99 4.78 -12.83 -20.04
CA ASN A 99 4.37 -12.97 -18.64
C ASN A 99 3.34 -11.89 -18.28
N SER A 100 2.16 -12.29 -17.83
CA SER A 100 1.24 -11.39 -17.11
C SER A 100 1.45 -11.54 -15.61
N VAL A 101 1.07 -10.55 -14.81
CA VAL A 101 1.24 -10.62 -13.35
C VAL A 101 -0.02 -10.18 -12.63
N VAL A 102 -0.34 -10.87 -11.54
CA VAL A 102 -1.32 -10.42 -10.56
C VAL A 102 -0.59 -10.05 -9.29
N ALA A 103 -0.58 -8.77 -8.93
CA ALA A 103 0.05 -8.24 -7.72
C ALA A 103 -1.01 -7.89 -6.68
N VAL A 104 -0.74 -8.16 -5.41
CA VAL A 104 -1.72 -7.97 -4.32
C VAL A 104 -1.13 -7.13 -3.20
N GLN A 105 -1.93 -6.17 -2.76
CA GLN A 105 -1.70 -5.35 -1.57
C GLN A 105 -2.88 -5.45 -0.64
N GLU A 106 -2.61 -5.50 0.66
CA GLU A 106 -3.63 -5.39 1.70
C GLU A 106 -3.42 -4.10 2.47
N ILE A 107 -4.48 -3.28 2.57
CA ILE A 107 -4.38 -1.94 3.15
C ILE A 107 -5.48 -1.67 4.18
N ASN A 108 -5.15 -0.82 5.14
CA ASN A 108 -6.06 -0.18 6.06
C ASN A 108 -6.12 1.33 5.76
N PRO A 109 -7.08 1.77 4.93
CA PRO A 109 -7.15 3.17 4.50
C PRO A 109 -7.50 4.12 5.65
N ILE A 110 -8.09 3.62 6.74
CA ILE A 110 -8.36 4.43 7.94
C ILE A 110 -7.05 4.79 8.66
N VAL A 111 -6.12 3.84 8.73
CA VAL A 111 -4.78 4.11 9.25
C VAL A 111 -4.06 5.08 8.34
N PHE A 112 -4.05 4.84 7.01
CA PHE A 112 -3.37 5.74 6.07
C PHE A 112 -3.96 7.15 6.03
N GLY A 113 -5.28 7.32 6.12
CA GLY A 113 -5.89 8.65 6.25
C GLY A 113 -5.34 9.42 7.45
N LYS A 114 -5.22 8.77 8.63
CA LYS A 114 -4.61 9.38 9.82
C LYS A 114 -3.14 9.75 9.61
N VAL A 115 -2.38 8.90 8.93
CA VAL A 115 -0.95 9.17 8.63
C VAL A 115 -0.84 10.38 7.71
N GLY A 116 -1.60 10.39 6.61
CA GLY A 116 -1.62 11.48 5.64
C GLY A 116 -2.04 12.82 6.26
N GLU A 117 -3.07 12.82 7.12
CA GLU A 117 -3.49 14.02 7.87
C GLU A 117 -2.39 14.51 8.83
N ALA A 118 -1.77 13.61 9.60
CA ALA A 118 -0.75 13.97 10.58
C ALA A 118 0.51 14.55 9.92
N THR A 119 0.93 13.98 8.78
CA THR A 119 2.13 14.36 8.03
C THR A 119 1.88 15.52 7.06
N GLY A 120 0.62 15.80 6.72
CA GLY A 120 0.25 16.82 5.73
C GLY A 120 0.42 16.34 4.28
N LYS A 121 0.42 15.03 4.05
CA LYS A 121 0.49 14.39 2.74
C LYS A 121 -0.69 13.41 2.58
N PRO A 122 -1.94 13.90 2.47
CA PRO A 122 -3.13 13.05 2.39
C PRO A 122 -3.05 12.12 1.17
N GLY A 123 -3.48 10.86 1.34
CA GLY A 123 -3.56 9.89 0.25
C GLY A 123 -2.26 9.23 -0.21
N ILE A 124 -1.09 9.81 0.10
CA ILE A 124 0.17 9.37 -0.52
C ILE A 124 0.53 7.93 -0.15
N ASP A 125 0.14 7.45 1.03
CA ASP A 125 0.44 6.09 1.46
C ASP A 125 -0.42 5.06 0.71
N VAL A 126 -1.67 5.40 0.34
CA VAL A 126 -2.45 4.53 -0.57
C VAL A 126 -1.83 4.51 -1.97
N LEU A 127 -1.32 5.65 -2.45
CA LEU A 127 -0.59 5.69 -3.72
C LEU A 127 0.72 4.89 -3.66
N HIS A 128 1.43 4.92 -2.52
CA HIS A 128 2.58 4.07 -2.28
C HIS A 128 2.22 2.61 -2.47
N GLU A 129 1.16 2.10 -1.83
CA GLU A 129 0.79 0.68 -1.96
C GLU A 129 0.44 0.29 -3.39
N VAL A 130 -0.34 1.10 -4.11
CA VAL A 130 -0.68 0.85 -5.53
C VAL A 130 0.60 0.76 -6.38
N THR A 131 1.49 1.74 -6.23
CA THR A 131 2.73 1.80 -7.03
C THR A 131 3.74 0.74 -6.59
N GLU A 132 3.78 0.32 -5.33
CA GLU A 132 4.59 -0.79 -4.84
C GLU A 132 4.14 -2.12 -5.44
N ALA A 133 2.83 -2.38 -5.49
CA ALA A 133 2.28 -3.56 -6.15
C ALA A 133 2.67 -3.59 -7.64
N TYR A 134 2.50 -2.47 -8.34
CA TYR A 134 2.84 -2.35 -9.75
C TYR A 134 4.33 -2.58 -10.00
N GLN A 135 5.21 -1.96 -9.22
CA GLN A 135 6.66 -2.17 -9.31
C GLN A 135 7.04 -3.64 -9.02
N GLY A 136 6.38 -4.27 -8.04
CA GLY A 136 6.49 -5.70 -7.78
C GLY A 136 6.08 -6.54 -9.01
N GLY A 137 4.99 -6.14 -9.66
CA GLY A 137 4.52 -6.72 -10.92
C GLY A 137 5.56 -6.64 -12.04
N LEU A 138 6.13 -5.45 -12.28
CA LEU A 138 7.15 -5.23 -13.31
C LEU A 138 8.40 -6.10 -13.08
N ILE A 139 8.84 -6.22 -11.82
CA ILE A 139 9.97 -7.07 -11.44
C ILE A 139 9.66 -8.54 -11.74
N ALA A 140 8.50 -9.02 -11.31
CA ALA A 140 8.08 -10.40 -11.49
C ALA A 140 7.88 -10.76 -12.97
N GLN A 141 7.25 -9.86 -13.74
CA GLN A 141 7.04 -9.99 -15.17
C GLN A 141 8.37 -10.16 -15.91
N LYS A 142 9.31 -9.25 -15.66
CA LYS A 142 10.63 -9.24 -16.30
C LYS A 142 11.40 -10.53 -16.03
N ASN A 143 11.35 -11.02 -14.79
CA ASN A 143 12.12 -12.19 -14.36
C ASN A 143 11.38 -13.52 -14.64
N GLY A 144 10.06 -13.48 -14.83
CA GLY A 144 9.21 -14.65 -14.91
C GLY A 144 9.10 -15.44 -13.60
N ILE A 145 9.33 -14.77 -12.46
CA ILE A 145 9.35 -15.37 -11.12
C ILE A 145 8.38 -14.62 -10.21
N SER A 146 7.41 -15.33 -9.65
CA SER A 146 6.47 -14.83 -8.64
C SER A 146 7.18 -14.43 -7.34
N SER A 147 6.66 -13.42 -6.65
CA SER A 147 7.17 -12.99 -5.34
C SER A 147 6.23 -13.39 -4.21
N PRO A 148 6.75 -13.93 -3.09
CA PRO A 148 5.94 -14.07 -1.88
C PRO A 148 5.73 -12.70 -1.20
N SER A 149 4.92 -12.70 -0.13
CA SER A 149 4.70 -11.52 0.73
C SER A 149 5.97 -11.01 1.39
N SER A 150 5.96 -9.77 1.87
CA SER A 150 7.14 -9.09 2.45
C SER A 150 7.77 -9.82 3.65
N ILE A 151 6.99 -10.58 4.41
CA ILE A 151 7.48 -11.35 5.58
C ILE A 151 8.34 -12.56 5.19
N ASN A 152 8.25 -13.01 3.94
CA ASN A 152 8.92 -14.20 3.45
C ASN A 152 10.28 -13.88 2.83
N LYS A 153 11.22 -14.81 2.99
CA LYS A 153 12.52 -14.74 2.31
C LYS A 153 12.31 -14.73 0.80
N ASN A 154 13.18 -14.03 0.09
CA ASN A 154 13.15 -13.84 -1.38
C ASN A 154 11.97 -13.01 -1.91
N SER A 155 11.25 -12.29 -1.04
CA SER A 155 10.30 -11.28 -1.50
C SER A 155 11.00 -10.20 -2.31
N THR A 156 10.37 -9.78 -3.40
CA THR A 156 10.77 -8.62 -4.21
C THR A 156 10.39 -7.30 -3.56
N TRP A 157 9.67 -7.33 -2.43
CA TRP A 157 9.24 -6.17 -1.66
C TRP A 157 10.33 -5.11 -1.48
N PRO A 158 11.58 -5.41 -1.03
CA PRO A 158 12.57 -4.35 -0.81
C PRO A 158 12.88 -3.53 -2.07
N LEU A 159 12.91 -4.18 -3.23
CA LEU A 159 13.17 -3.50 -4.50
C LEU A 159 11.94 -2.76 -4.99
N ALA A 160 10.75 -3.36 -4.89
CA ALA A 160 9.48 -2.73 -5.24
C ALA A 160 9.25 -1.46 -4.40
N HIS A 161 9.39 -1.57 -3.08
CA HIS A 161 9.29 -0.49 -2.10
C HIS A 161 10.24 0.68 -2.41
N SER A 162 11.47 0.37 -2.83
CA SER A 162 12.46 1.41 -3.17
C SER A 162 12.08 2.24 -4.40
N ARG A 163 11.30 1.65 -5.33
CA ARG A 163 10.90 2.23 -6.61
C ARG A 163 9.52 2.87 -6.60
N ALA A 164 8.67 2.48 -5.65
CA ALA A 164 7.34 3.05 -5.48
C ALA A 164 7.40 4.54 -5.11
N THR A 165 6.25 5.21 -5.26
CA THR A 165 5.99 6.54 -4.70
C THR A 165 6.42 6.59 -3.23
N LYS A 166 7.06 7.67 -2.76
CA LYS A 166 7.55 7.69 -1.38
C LYS A 166 6.41 7.87 -0.38
N GLU A 167 6.40 7.03 0.66
CA GLU A 167 5.48 7.13 1.80
C GLU A 167 5.53 8.53 2.45
N SER A 168 4.46 8.88 3.15
CA SER A 168 4.30 10.17 3.80
C SER A 168 5.34 10.40 4.90
N GLY A 169 5.75 9.33 5.59
CA GLY A 169 6.75 9.31 6.64
C GLY A 169 6.79 7.96 7.37
N SER A 170 7.70 7.81 8.33
CA SER A 170 7.90 6.53 9.02
C SER A 170 6.88 6.28 10.13
N ILE A 171 6.29 5.08 10.12
CA ILE A 171 5.50 4.55 11.23
C ILE A 171 6.46 3.99 12.29
N LEU A 172 6.29 4.44 13.53
CA LEU A 172 7.09 4.04 14.69
C LEU A 172 6.34 3.03 15.53
N GLN A 173 6.94 1.86 15.72
CA GLN A 173 6.45 0.84 16.65
C GLN A 173 7.04 1.03 18.05
N ARG A 174 6.22 0.87 19.08
CA ARG A 174 6.65 0.70 20.47
C ARG A 174 6.04 -0.55 21.05
N THR A 175 6.81 -1.25 21.88
CA THR A 175 6.39 -2.47 22.57
C THR A 175 6.50 -2.29 24.08
N TYR A 176 5.59 -2.91 24.82
CA TYR A 176 5.45 -2.75 26.26
C TYR A 176 5.36 -4.11 26.95
N ASP A 177 5.93 -4.18 28.16
CA ASP A 177 5.83 -5.36 29.03
C ASP A 177 4.48 -5.42 29.77
N ALA A 178 4.29 -6.47 30.58
CA ALA A 178 3.06 -6.65 31.37
C ALA A 178 2.80 -5.55 32.41
N LYS A 179 3.79 -4.69 32.71
CA LYS A 179 3.66 -3.54 33.62
C LYS A 179 3.39 -2.24 32.85
N GLY A 180 3.25 -2.30 31.53
CA GLY A 180 3.08 -1.11 30.67
C GLY A 180 4.38 -0.32 30.47
N MET A 181 5.54 -0.90 30.77
CA MET A 181 6.83 -0.25 30.59
C MET A 181 7.36 -0.46 29.18
N LEU A 182 7.86 0.61 28.55
CA LEU A 182 8.44 0.58 27.20
C LEU A 182 9.68 -0.35 27.17
N ILE A 183 9.67 -1.33 26.29
CA ILE A 183 10.80 -2.24 26.05
C ILE A 183 11.78 -1.55 25.09
N ARG A 184 13.00 -1.26 25.57
CA ARG A 184 14.04 -0.58 24.77
C ARG A 184 15.15 -1.50 24.27
N ASN A 185 15.44 -2.61 24.96
CA ASN A 185 16.44 -3.63 24.60
C ASN A 185 16.13 -4.95 25.34
N GLY A 186 16.16 -6.09 24.63
CA GLY A 186 16.26 -7.44 25.22
C GLY A 186 15.01 -8.07 25.87
N SER A 187 14.99 -9.42 25.79
CA SER A 187 14.22 -10.54 26.40
C SER A 187 12.88 -10.39 27.13
N SER A 188 12.31 -9.19 27.29
CA SER A 188 11.01 -9.02 27.94
C SER A 188 9.89 -9.52 27.04
N THR A 189 8.97 -10.32 27.60
CA THR A 189 7.77 -10.75 26.88
C THR A 189 6.93 -9.53 26.52
N ILE A 190 6.65 -9.39 25.22
CA ILE A 190 5.81 -8.31 24.71
C ILE A 190 4.35 -8.60 25.10
N GLN A 191 3.76 -7.71 25.90
CA GLN A 191 2.35 -7.78 26.26
C GLN A 191 1.48 -6.89 25.38
N SER A 192 1.98 -5.73 24.98
CA SER A 192 1.26 -4.84 24.07
C SER A 192 2.20 -4.11 23.13
N ALA A 193 1.64 -3.60 22.04
CA ALA A 193 2.35 -2.77 21.10
C ALA A 193 1.44 -1.66 20.59
N ASP A 194 2.04 -0.55 20.21
CA ASP A 194 1.37 0.48 19.45
C ASP A 194 2.22 0.96 18.29
N TRP A 195 1.54 1.56 17.31
CA TRP A 195 2.14 2.15 16.15
C TRP A 195 1.70 3.59 16.05
N SER A 196 2.64 4.47 15.73
CA SER A 196 2.43 5.90 15.75
C SER A 196 3.22 6.64 14.68
N VAL A 197 2.74 7.80 14.28
CA VAL A 197 3.46 8.74 13.43
C VAL A 197 3.73 10.03 14.19
N LYS A 198 4.77 10.77 13.81
CA LYS A 198 4.95 12.15 14.27
C LYS A 198 4.22 13.09 13.32
N ASN A 199 3.34 13.93 13.85
CA ASN A 199 2.74 14.99 13.06
C ASN A 199 3.76 16.10 12.73
N ARG A 200 3.36 17.09 11.93
CA ARG A 200 4.22 18.24 11.55
C ARG A 200 4.76 19.08 12.72
N LYS A 201 4.18 18.96 13.93
CA LYS A 201 4.66 19.61 15.16
C LYS A 201 5.60 18.71 15.98
N GLY A 202 5.90 17.50 15.49
CA GLY A 202 6.68 16.49 16.19
C GLY A 202 5.89 15.69 17.24
N ASN A 203 4.59 15.93 17.39
CA ASN A 203 3.75 15.23 18.36
C ASN A 203 3.43 13.83 17.86
N ARG A 204 3.45 12.87 18.78
CA ARG A 204 3.11 11.48 18.50
C ARG A 204 1.60 11.29 18.37
N ILE A 205 1.17 10.71 17.25
CA ILE A 205 -0.22 10.32 16.98
C ILE A 205 -0.29 8.80 16.92
N ILE A 206 -1.10 8.19 17.78
CA ILE A 206 -1.30 6.73 17.78
C ILE A 206 -2.24 6.37 16.63
N LEU A 207 -1.80 5.41 15.80
CA LEU A 207 -2.53 4.91 14.65
C LEU A 207 -3.31 3.65 15.02
N GLN A 208 -2.64 2.73 15.71
CA GLN A 208 -3.12 1.40 16.08
C GLN A 208 -2.46 0.95 17.39
N SER A 209 -3.16 0.10 18.15
CA SER A 209 -2.61 -0.55 19.34
C SER A 209 -3.15 -1.97 19.46
N ILE A 210 -2.35 -2.87 20.01
CA ILE A 210 -2.73 -4.26 20.28
C ILE A 210 -2.34 -4.62 21.70
N ASN A 211 -3.23 -5.34 22.38
CA ASN A 211 -2.95 -6.02 23.64
C ASN A 211 -2.95 -7.53 23.35
N ARG A 212 -1.89 -8.22 23.76
CA ARG A 212 -1.83 -9.68 23.81
C ARG A 212 -2.42 -10.20 25.10
#